data_AF-A0A8T4FCB8-F1
#
_entry.id   AF-A0A8T4FCB8-F1
#
_cell.length_a   1.000
_cell.length_b   1.000
_cell.length_c   1.000
_cell.angle_alpha   90.00
_cell.angle_beta   90.00
_cell.angle_gamma   90.00
#
_symmetry.space_group_name_H-M   'P 1'
#
loop_
_entity.id
_entity.type
_entity.pdbx_description
1 polymer ?
#
loop_
_entity_poly.entity_id
_entity_poly.type
_entity_poly.pdbx_seq_one_letter_code
_entity_poly.pdbx_strand_id
1 'polypeptide(L)'
;MPGDGSTSIAINGAAGGRTFDGVAAISGGGGNSRLLVDYPEPQRTQILDYLFKPGYGSAVQLLKIEIGGDANSTDGSEPSVEHTKGAVNCDAGYEFWLAEQAKAAIPASGWQASSGRRQAGSAAAPTTGHRTPSTTSSRG
;
A
#
# COMPACT_ATOMS: atom_id res chain seq x y z
N MET A 1 -39.08 4.75 -24.75
CA MET A 1 -38.45 3.54 -25.32
C MET A 1 -37.62 2.89 -24.21
N PRO A 2 -37.99 1.73 -23.66
CA PRO A 2 -37.10 1.04 -22.72
C PRO A 2 -36.26 0.00 -23.48
N GLY A 3 -34.94 0.15 -23.43
CA GLY A 3 -34.00 -0.91 -23.78
C GLY A 3 -33.75 -1.77 -22.55
N ASP A 4 -34.24 -3.00 -22.58
CA ASP A 4 -34.07 -4.05 -21.57
C ASP A 4 -32.78 -4.87 -21.81
N GLY A 5 -31.69 -4.18 -22.19
CA GLY A 5 -30.44 -4.82 -22.54
C GLY A 5 -29.73 -5.42 -21.34
N SER A 6 -29.95 -6.70 -21.06
CA SER A 6 -29.12 -7.47 -20.13
C SER A 6 -27.73 -7.69 -20.75
N THR A 7 -26.68 -7.14 -20.15
CA THR A 7 -25.30 -7.43 -20.53
C THR A 7 -24.81 -8.67 -19.80
N SER A 8 -24.46 -9.72 -20.55
CA SER A 8 -23.84 -10.92 -19.98
C SER A 8 -22.30 -10.80 -20.02
N ILE A 9 -21.64 -11.21 -18.93
CA ILE A 9 -20.18 -11.29 -18.83
C ILE A 9 -19.81 -12.77 -18.68
N ALA A 10 -19.07 -13.31 -19.64
CA ALA A 10 -18.61 -14.69 -19.59
C ALA A 10 -17.34 -14.81 -18.74
N ILE A 11 -17.36 -15.70 -17.74
CA ILE A 11 -16.19 -16.03 -16.91
C ILE A 11 -15.67 -17.41 -17.31
N ASN A 12 -14.41 -17.50 -17.71
CA ASN A 12 -13.74 -18.77 -18.03
C ASN A 12 -12.70 -19.10 -16.96
N GLY A 13 -13.03 -20.03 -16.05
CA GLY A 13 -12.10 -20.48 -14.99
C GLY A 13 -10.90 -21.29 -15.48
N ALA A 14 -10.88 -21.70 -16.76
CA ALA A 14 -9.74 -22.37 -17.40
C ALA A 14 -8.86 -21.40 -18.19
N ALA A 15 -9.28 -20.14 -18.37
CA ALA A 15 -8.45 -19.12 -18.99
C ALA A 15 -7.32 -18.75 -18.02
N GLY A 16 -6.07 -18.98 -18.43
CA GLY A 16 -4.90 -18.57 -17.66
C GLY A 16 -4.79 -17.04 -17.58
N GLY A 17 -4.28 -16.55 -16.46
CA GLY A 17 -4.02 -15.14 -16.19
C GLY A 17 -2.82 -14.98 -15.25
N ARG A 18 -2.59 -13.78 -14.75
CA ARG A 18 -1.59 -13.58 -13.68
C ARG A 18 -2.09 -14.23 -12.39
N THR A 19 -1.15 -14.72 -11.59
CA THR A 19 -1.44 -15.13 -10.20
C THR A 19 -1.93 -13.91 -9.43
N PHE A 20 -2.97 -14.11 -8.63
CA PHE A 20 -3.46 -13.10 -7.71
C PHE A 20 -2.64 -13.14 -6.42
N ASP A 21 -2.02 -12.02 -6.06
CA ASP A 21 -1.10 -11.95 -4.91
C ASP A 21 -1.80 -11.59 -3.59
N GLY A 22 -3.06 -11.14 -3.63
CA GLY A 22 -3.85 -10.79 -2.44
C GLY A 22 -4.37 -9.34 -2.42
N VAL A 23 -5.27 -9.08 -1.48
CA VAL A 23 -5.75 -7.73 -1.11
C VAL A 23 -5.02 -7.28 0.15
N ALA A 24 -4.63 -6.01 0.16
CA ALA A 24 -3.90 -5.38 1.25
C ALA A 24 -4.69 -4.27 1.93
N ALA A 25 -4.32 -3.97 3.17
CA ALA A 25 -4.58 -2.68 3.81
C ALA A 25 -3.27 -1.94 4.08
N ILE A 26 -3.35 -0.63 4.28
CA ILE A 26 -2.22 0.23 4.63
C ILE A 26 -2.42 0.76 6.05
N SER A 27 -1.42 0.56 6.91
CA SER A 27 -1.19 1.39 8.09
C SER A 27 -0.04 2.33 7.77
N GLY A 28 -0.15 3.60 8.13
CA GLY A 28 0.71 4.65 7.61
C GLY A 28 -0.06 5.68 6.81
N GLY A 29 0.67 6.54 6.10
CA GLY A 29 0.12 7.78 5.58
C GLY A 29 -0.01 8.85 6.67
N GLY A 30 0.50 8.62 7.87
CA GLY A 30 0.55 9.57 8.95
C GLY A 30 -0.63 9.47 9.90
N GLY A 31 -0.48 8.71 11.00
CA GLY A 31 -1.40 8.79 12.14
C GLY A 31 -2.60 7.83 12.09
N ASN A 32 -2.76 7.07 11.01
CA ASN A 32 -4.00 6.33 10.70
C ASN A 32 -4.33 5.23 11.73
N SER A 33 -3.31 4.63 12.36
CA SER A 33 -3.48 3.61 13.40
C SER A 33 -3.14 4.11 14.80
N ARG A 34 -2.91 5.43 14.97
CA ARG A 34 -2.42 6.03 16.22
C ARG A 34 -3.27 5.67 17.43
N LEU A 35 -4.58 5.62 17.28
CA LEU A 35 -5.50 5.38 18.40
C LEU A 35 -5.78 3.90 18.64
N LEU A 36 -5.41 3.01 17.71
CA LEU A 36 -5.73 1.58 17.81
C LEU A 36 -5.02 0.90 18.99
N VAL A 37 -3.77 1.28 19.26
CA VAL A 37 -2.97 0.71 20.35
C VAL A 37 -3.59 0.94 21.73
N ASP A 38 -4.31 2.05 21.89
CA ASP A 38 -4.86 2.50 23.18
C ASP A 38 -6.25 1.92 23.46
N TYR A 39 -6.86 1.18 22.53
CA TYR A 39 -8.15 0.52 22.78
C TYR A 39 -8.03 -0.50 23.92
N PRO A 40 -9.02 -0.55 24.84
CA PRO A 40 -9.04 -1.57 25.87
C PRO A 40 -9.31 -2.96 25.28
N GLU A 41 -8.97 -4.00 26.05
CA GLU A 41 -9.47 -5.34 25.78
C GLU A 41 -10.91 -5.49 26.29
N PRO A 42 -11.77 -6.24 25.59
CA PRO A 42 -11.47 -7.06 24.41
C PRO A 42 -11.57 -6.33 23.06
N GLN A 43 -11.90 -5.04 23.04
CA GLN A 43 -12.25 -4.31 21.83
C GLN A 43 -11.08 -4.23 20.84
N ARG A 44 -9.86 -4.03 21.33
CA ARG A 44 -8.66 -4.00 20.48
C ARG A 44 -8.47 -5.34 19.75
N THR A 45 -8.56 -6.45 20.47
CA THR A 45 -8.48 -7.79 19.86
C THR A 45 -9.60 -8.00 18.84
N GLN A 46 -10.83 -7.57 19.14
CA GLN A 46 -11.95 -7.70 18.20
C GLN A 46 -11.72 -6.93 16.90
N ILE A 47 -11.17 -5.71 16.98
CA ILE A 47 -10.82 -4.92 15.78
C ILE A 47 -9.74 -5.65 14.97
N LEU A 48 -8.69 -6.14 15.63
CA LEU A 48 -7.63 -6.90 14.95
C LEU A 48 -8.17 -8.18 14.29
N ASP A 49 -9.10 -8.88 14.94
CA ASP A 49 -9.79 -10.05 14.38
C ASP A 49 -10.59 -9.66 13.12
N TYR A 50 -11.33 -8.54 13.14
CA TYR A 50 -12.04 -8.05 11.95
C TYR A 50 -11.10 -7.74 10.78
N LEU A 51 -9.87 -7.30 11.06
CA LEU A 51 -8.90 -6.96 10.03
C LEU A 51 -8.16 -8.19 9.47
N PHE A 52 -7.70 -9.07 10.35
CA PHE A 52 -6.68 -10.07 9.98
C PHE A 52 -7.14 -11.52 10.07
N LYS A 53 -8.19 -11.83 10.84
CA LYS A 53 -8.60 -13.22 11.07
C LYS A 53 -9.20 -13.83 9.80
N PRO A 54 -8.65 -14.96 9.30
CA PRO A 54 -9.20 -15.65 8.15
C PRO A 54 -10.67 -16.07 8.35
N GLY A 55 -11.49 -15.86 7.34
CA GLY A 55 -12.91 -16.27 7.36
C GLY A 55 -13.79 -15.48 8.32
N TYR A 56 -13.36 -14.29 8.77
CA TYR A 56 -14.11 -13.46 9.70
C TYR A 56 -14.56 -12.12 9.08
N GLY A 57 -13.70 -11.09 9.11
CA GLY A 57 -13.99 -9.77 8.57
C GLY A 57 -13.37 -9.56 7.19
N SER A 58 -12.57 -8.49 7.04
CA SER A 58 -11.86 -8.21 5.78
C SER A 58 -10.82 -9.27 5.45
N ALA A 59 -10.22 -9.88 6.48
CA ALA A 59 -9.26 -10.97 6.36
C ALA A 59 -8.15 -10.67 5.34
N VAL A 60 -7.57 -9.46 5.39
CA VAL A 60 -6.57 -9.02 4.40
C VAL A 60 -5.38 -9.97 4.38
N GLN A 61 -4.82 -10.19 3.19
CA GLN A 61 -3.68 -11.11 3.04
C GLN A 61 -2.34 -10.39 3.22
N LEU A 62 -2.32 -9.07 3.02
CA LEU A 62 -1.13 -8.25 3.17
C LEU A 62 -1.40 -7.04 4.07
N LEU A 63 -0.38 -6.66 4.85
CA LEU A 63 -0.33 -5.36 5.53
C LEU A 63 0.90 -4.61 5.03
N LYS A 64 0.66 -3.41 4.48
CA LYS A 64 1.72 -2.45 4.18
C LYS A 64 1.81 -1.45 5.33
N ILE A 65 3.03 -1.22 5.82
CA ILE A 65 3.31 -0.25 6.90
C ILE A 65 4.17 0.91 6.38
N GLU A 66 3.99 2.10 6.96
CA GLU A 66 4.92 3.21 6.79
C GLU A 66 6.17 3.02 7.66
N ILE A 67 7.31 3.44 7.12
CA ILE A 67 8.53 3.65 7.91
C ILE A 67 8.57 5.15 8.15
N GLY A 68 8.27 5.57 9.38
CA GLY A 68 8.12 6.96 9.75
C GLY A 68 9.38 7.79 9.45
N GLY A 69 9.17 9.07 9.21
CA GLY A 69 10.23 10.03 8.89
C GLY A 69 10.15 11.32 9.72
N ASP A 70 9.46 11.28 10.86
CA ASP A 70 9.18 12.37 11.79
C ASP A 70 8.31 13.53 11.24
N ALA A 71 8.18 13.62 9.92
CA ALA A 71 7.34 14.60 9.26
C ALA A 71 5.86 14.18 9.22
N ASN A 72 4.97 15.17 9.12
CA ASN A 72 3.56 14.92 8.82
C ASN A 72 3.43 14.27 7.43
N SER A 73 2.71 13.15 7.34
CA SER A 73 2.53 12.40 6.10
C SER A 73 1.08 12.27 5.59
N THR A 74 0.07 12.74 6.36
CA THR A 74 -1.30 13.18 5.98
C THR A 74 -2.07 13.64 7.23
N ASP A 75 -2.41 12.71 8.12
CA ASP A 75 -3.25 12.92 9.32
C ASP A 75 -2.41 13.03 10.61
N GLY A 76 -1.09 13.07 10.47
CA GLY A 76 -0.13 13.17 11.56
C GLY A 76 1.28 12.78 11.13
N SER A 77 2.22 12.87 12.07
CA SER A 77 3.59 12.36 11.89
C SER A 77 3.75 10.98 12.51
N GLU A 78 4.61 10.19 11.90
CA GLU A 78 5.06 8.90 12.41
C GLU A 78 6.55 8.95 12.71
N PRO A 79 7.00 8.43 13.87
CA PRO A 79 8.37 8.58 14.32
C PRO A 79 9.32 7.77 13.43
N SER A 80 10.50 8.36 13.17
CA SER A 80 11.60 7.68 12.51
C SER A 80 12.18 6.58 13.40
N VAL A 81 12.51 5.45 12.79
CA VAL A 81 13.32 4.40 13.42
C VAL A 81 14.76 4.86 13.69
N GLU A 82 15.18 5.99 13.13
CA GLU A 82 16.52 6.56 13.32
C GLU A 82 16.41 8.10 13.41
N HIS A 83 15.76 8.60 14.47
CA HIS A 83 15.57 10.05 14.68
C HIS A 83 16.90 10.81 14.78
N THR A 84 17.87 10.21 15.47
CA THR A 84 19.25 10.69 15.52
C THR A 84 20.13 9.72 14.76
N LYS A 85 20.98 10.23 13.87
CA LYS A 85 21.90 9.42 13.06
C LYS A 85 22.68 8.44 13.93
N GLY A 86 22.60 7.15 13.60
CA GLY A 86 23.23 6.04 14.30
C GLY A 86 22.47 5.50 15.51
N ALA A 87 21.36 6.13 15.92
CA ALA A 87 20.53 5.69 17.03
C ALA A 87 19.24 5.03 16.51
N VAL A 88 19.30 3.71 16.28
CA VAL A 88 18.16 2.93 15.80
C VAL A 88 17.23 2.55 16.95
N ASN A 89 15.94 2.82 16.77
CA ASN A 89 14.85 2.42 17.65
C ASN A 89 13.76 1.70 16.85
N CYS A 90 13.70 0.38 16.97
CA CYS A 90 12.66 -0.44 16.32
C CYS A 90 11.33 -0.46 17.08
N ASP A 91 11.28 0.13 18.28
CA ASP A 91 10.06 0.31 19.08
C ASP A 91 9.40 1.67 18.81
N ALA A 92 9.84 2.38 17.75
CA ALA A 92 9.30 3.67 17.38
C ALA A 92 7.87 3.54 16.85
N GLY A 93 6.93 4.20 17.54
CA GLY A 93 5.53 4.27 17.11
C GLY A 93 4.78 2.95 17.30
N TYR A 94 3.87 2.64 16.38
CA TYR A 94 2.93 1.53 16.50
C TYR A 94 2.94 0.56 15.31
N GLU A 95 3.68 0.89 14.24
CA GLU A 95 3.68 0.12 12.99
C GLU A 95 4.30 -1.27 13.15
N PHE A 96 5.40 -1.40 13.89
CA PHE A 96 6.03 -2.70 14.17
C PHE A 96 5.13 -3.58 15.04
N TRP A 97 4.52 -3.01 16.08
CA TRP A 97 3.54 -3.72 16.91
C TRP A 97 2.37 -4.22 16.06
N LEU A 98 1.82 -3.38 15.17
CA LEU A 98 0.70 -3.77 14.32
C LEU A 98 1.11 -4.87 13.31
N ALA A 99 2.32 -4.79 12.76
CA ALA A 99 2.87 -5.83 11.90
C ALA A 99 3.02 -7.17 12.62
N GLU A 100 3.39 -7.17 13.91
CA GLU A 100 3.41 -8.39 14.73
C GLU A 100 2.01 -8.98 14.92
N GLN A 101 1.00 -8.15 15.18
CA GLN A 101 -0.40 -8.61 15.27
C GLN A 101 -0.86 -9.24 13.95
N ALA A 102 -0.59 -8.57 12.83
CA ALA A 102 -0.95 -9.07 11.50
C ALA A 102 -0.24 -10.39 11.17
N LYS A 103 1.07 -10.48 11.44
CA LYS A 103 1.86 -11.69 11.20
C LYS A 103 1.37 -12.88 12.04
N ALA A 104 0.89 -12.63 13.27
CA ALA A 104 0.35 -13.69 14.12
C ALA A 104 -1.01 -14.23 13.62
N ALA A 105 -1.82 -13.38 12.97
CA ALA A 105 -3.16 -13.73 12.52
C ALA A 105 -3.23 -14.21 11.06
N ILE A 106 -2.41 -13.63 10.17
CA ILE A 106 -2.41 -13.93 8.73
C ILE A 106 -1.62 -15.23 8.47
N PRO A 107 -2.20 -16.22 7.77
CA PRO A 107 -1.49 -17.43 7.38
C PRO A 107 -0.23 -17.14 6.56
N ALA A 108 0.85 -17.88 6.81
CA ALA A 108 2.15 -17.67 6.17
C ALA A 108 2.13 -17.77 4.63
N SER A 109 1.14 -18.46 4.04
CA SER A 109 0.95 -18.53 2.59
C SER A 109 0.46 -17.24 1.94
N GLY A 110 0.06 -16.23 2.72
CA GLY A 110 -0.40 -14.92 2.24
C GLY A 110 0.45 -13.73 2.70
N TRP A 111 1.29 -13.88 3.73
CA TRP A 111 2.02 -12.77 4.33
C TRP A 111 3.12 -12.21 3.43
N GLN A 112 3.01 -10.91 3.09
CA GLN A 112 4.09 -10.11 2.51
C GLN A 112 4.12 -8.72 3.17
N ALA A 113 5.24 -8.37 3.81
CA ALA A 113 5.49 -7.02 4.29
C ALA A 113 6.21 -6.20 3.21
N SER A 114 5.71 -5.01 2.89
CA SER A 114 6.39 -4.08 1.99
C SER A 114 6.53 -2.71 2.65
N SER A 115 7.75 -2.19 2.72
CA SER A 115 8.00 -0.81 3.17
C SER A 115 7.73 0.16 2.01
N GLY A 116 6.85 1.12 2.20
CA GLY A 116 6.55 2.14 1.19
C GLY A 116 7.64 3.21 1.10
N ARG A 117 8.69 3.02 0.28
CA ARG A 117 9.49 4.17 -0.17
C ARG A 117 8.62 4.99 -1.12
N ARG A 118 8.31 6.25 -0.80
CA ARG A 118 7.74 7.18 -1.80
C ARG A 118 8.69 7.20 -2.99
N GLN A 119 8.22 6.82 -4.19
CA GLN A 119 8.89 7.25 -5.41
C GLN A 119 8.81 8.78 -5.38
N ALA A 120 9.94 9.45 -5.16
CA ALA A 120 10.07 10.83 -5.57
C ALA A 120 9.69 10.86 -7.05
N GLY A 121 8.62 11.58 -7.39
CA GLY A 121 8.20 11.71 -8.77
C GLY A 121 9.39 12.17 -9.60
N SER A 122 9.86 11.31 -10.51
CA SER A 122 10.71 11.77 -11.59
C SER A 122 9.84 12.75 -12.37
N ALA A 123 10.10 14.05 -12.19
CA ALA A 123 9.61 15.05 -13.12
C ALA A 123 9.98 14.55 -14.51
N ALA A 124 8.97 14.28 -15.34
CA ALA A 124 9.19 13.93 -16.73
C ALA A 124 9.95 15.10 -17.36
N ALA A 125 11.19 14.84 -17.81
CA ALA A 125 11.90 15.79 -18.64
C ALA A 125 11.05 16.08 -19.90
N PRO A 126 10.92 17.34 -20.33
CA PRO A 126 10.12 17.66 -21.49
C PRO A 126 10.67 16.92 -22.71
N THR A 127 9.79 16.16 -23.36
CA THR A 127 10.05 15.50 -24.64
C THR A 127 10.58 16.52 -25.64
N THR A 128 11.85 16.37 -26.01
CA THR A 128 12.46 17.19 -27.06
C THR A 128 11.75 16.86 -28.36
N GLY A 129 11.07 17.86 -28.92
CA GLY A 129 10.29 17.72 -30.14
C GLY A 129 11.13 17.21 -31.31
N HIS A 130 10.51 16.33 -32.10
CA HIS A 130 10.98 15.94 -33.42
C HIS A 130 11.24 17.18 -34.28
N ARG A 131 12.52 17.53 -34.50
CA ARG A 131 12.89 18.35 -35.66
C ARG A 131 12.93 17.44 -36.88
N THR A 132 11.99 17.66 -37.78
CA THR A 132 12.06 17.22 -39.17
C THR A 132 13.29 17.85 -39.84
N PRO A 133 14.17 17.08 -40.52
CA PRO A 133 15.27 17.66 -41.27
C PRO A 133 14.75 18.26 -42.58
N SER A 134 14.93 19.57 -42.77
CA SER A 134 14.71 20.25 -44.03
C SER A 134 15.87 19.94 -45.00
N THR A 135 15.58 19.22 -46.07
CA THR A 135 16.49 19.04 -47.20
C THR A 135 16.53 20.33 -48.03
N THR A 136 17.62 21.09 -47.95
CA THR A 136 17.90 22.17 -48.92
C THR A 136 18.53 21.55 -50.16
N SER A 137 17.77 21.52 -51.26
CA SER A 137 18.25 21.19 -52.60
C SER A 137 18.92 22.41 -53.22
N SER A 138 20.23 22.35 -53.45
CA SER A 138 20.96 23.31 -54.28
C SER A 138 20.92 22.88 -55.76
N ARG A 139 20.16 23.60 -56.59
CA ARG A 139 20.33 23.66 -58.05
C ARG A 139 19.83 25.00 -58.58
N GLY A 140 20.62 25.63 -59.44
CA GLY A 140 20.20 26.70 -60.36
C GLY A 140 20.54 28.09 -59.89
#